data_AF-A0A7Y7LVM3-F1
#
_entry.id   AF-A0A7Y7LVM3-F1
#
_cell.length_a   1.000
_cell.length_b   1.000
_cell.length_c   1.000
_cell.angle_alpha   90.00
_cell.angle_beta   90.00
_cell.angle_gamma   90.00
#
_symmetry.space_group_name_H-M   'P 1'
#
loop_
_entity.id
_entity.type
_entity.pdbx_description
1 polymer ?
#
loop_
_entity_poly.entity_id
_entity_poly.type
_entity_poly.pdbx_seq_one_letter_code
_entity_poly.pdbx_strand_id
1 'polypeptide(L)'
;MLLDLEKSGCVDGMATDNEGNVYLALPSAASGPGIYVMTPAGVLAARLALPHNESPVNLGFGRGPEAGTLYVATVGAGKVYRLRTGKTGSLPPR
;
A
#
# COMPACT_ATOMS: atom_id res chain seq x y z
N MET A 1 -1.19 12.43 -14.57
CA MET A 1 -2.54 12.10 -14.05
C MET A 1 -2.53 12.39 -12.54
N LEU A 2 -3.57 13.02 -12.01
CA LEU A 2 -3.73 13.30 -10.57
C LEU A 2 -4.72 12.29 -9.97
N LEU A 3 -4.35 11.61 -8.89
CA LEU A 3 -5.30 10.87 -8.07
C LEU A 3 -5.94 11.87 -7.10
N ASP A 4 -7.16 12.30 -7.40
CA ASP A 4 -7.94 13.15 -6.51
C ASP A 4 -8.78 12.28 -5.58
N LEU A 5 -8.47 12.34 -4.28
CA LEU A 5 -9.20 11.63 -3.24
C LEU A 5 -10.38 12.43 -2.70
N GLU A 6 -10.61 13.64 -3.24
CA GLU A 6 -11.60 14.60 -2.79
C GLU A 6 -11.60 14.76 -1.26
N LYS A 7 -12.76 14.60 -0.61
CA LYS A 7 -12.90 14.60 0.86
C LYS A 7 -12.80 13.20 1.48
N SER A 8 -12.55 12.18 0.67
CA SER A 8 -12.78 10.78 1.04
C SER A 8 -11.60 10.15 1.80
N GLY A 9 -10.41 10.76 1.76
CA GLY A 9 -9.25 10.28 2.51
C GLY A 9 -7.95 11.02 2.18
N CYS A 10 -6.92 10.74 2.97
CA CYS A 10 -5.53 11.15 2.72
C CYS A 10 -4.67 9.90 2.57
N VAL A 11 -3.69 9.95 1.67
CA VAL A 11 -2.62 8.93 1.64
C VAL A 11 -1.74 9.16 2.87
N ASP A 12 -1.52 8.12 3.65
CA ASP A 12 -0.59 8.15 4.78
C ASP A 12 0.80 7.70 4.30
N GLY A 13 1.20 6.46 4.57
CA GLY A 13 2.42 5.87 4.02
C GLY A 13 2.31 5.35 2.59
N MET A 14 3.46 5.19 1.95
CA MET A 14 3.58 4.68 0.58
C MET A 14 4.78 3.74 0.44
N ALA A 15 4.71 2.83 -0.53
CA ALA A 15 5.84 2.02 -0.99
C ALA A 15 5.81 1.87 -2.51
N THR A 16 6.94 1.48 -3.11
CA THR A 16 7.02 1.21 -4.55
C THR A 16 7.62 -0.16 -4.81
N ASP A 17 7.23 -0.77 -5.94
CA ASP A 17 7.89 -1.97 -6.46
C ASP A 17 8.88 -1.63 -7.58
N ASN A 18 9.65 -2.62 -8.02
CA ASN A 18 10.65 -2.47 -9.07
C ASN A 18 10.08 -2.20 -10.48
N GLU A 19 8.77 -2.35 -10.66
CA GLU A 19 8.08 -1.98 -11.90
C GLU A 19 7.55 -0.54 -11.86
N GLY A 20 7.74 0.15 -10.72
CA GLY A 20 7.30 1.52 -10.50
C GLY A 20 5.84 1.64 -10.08
N ASN A 21 5.17 0.54 -9.72
CA ASN A 21 3.84 0.64 -9.12
C ASN A 21 3.95 1.29 -7.74
N VAL A 22 3.02 2.19 -7.43
CA VAL A 22 2.93 2.89 -6.14
C VAL A 22 1.82 2.27 -5.31
N TYR A 23 2.18 1.79 -4.13
CA TYR A 23 1.27 1.26 -3.13
C TYR A 23 0.97 2.38 -2.14
N LEU A 24 -0.31 2.72 -1.98
CA LEU A 24 -0.79 3.82 -1.17
C LEU A 24 -1.57 3.25 0.02
N ALA A 25 -1.15 3.56 1.25
CA ALA A 25 -1.97 3.27 2.43
C ALA A 25 -3.06 4.34 2.55
N LEU A 26 -4.32 3.91 2.42
CA LEU A 26 -5.48 4.76 2.66
C LEU A 26 -6.21 4.26 3.91
N PRO A 27 -6.05 4.94 5.06
CA PRO A 27 -6.79 4.64 6.29
C PRO A 27 -8.30 4.87 6.14
N SER A 28 -8.70 5.71 5.17
CA SER A 28 -10.06 6.00 4.75
C SER A 28 -10.07 6.31 3.25
N ALA A 29 -11.12 5.90 2.56
CA ALA A 29 -11.40 6.22 1.16
C ALA A 29 -12.89 5.97 0.87
N ALA A 30 -13.43 6.51 -0.23
CA ALA A 30 -14.82 6.31 -0.61
C ALA A 30 -15.15 4.81 -0.83
N SER A 31 -14.20 4.05 -1.38
CA SER A 31 -14.33 2.59 -1.55
C SER A 31 -13.87 1.78 -0.33
N GLY A 32 -13.63 2.45 0.80
CA GLY A 32 -13.20 1.87 2.07
C GLY A 32 -11.67 1.83 2.26
N PRO A 33 -11.21 1.61 3.51
CA PRO A 33 -9.79 1.54 3.84
C PRO A 33 -9.09 0.41 3.08
N GLY A 34 -7.80 0.59 2.81
CA GLY A 34 -6.97 -0.44 2.18
C GLY A 34 -5.70 0.09 1.55
N ILE A 35 -4.98 -0.81 0.88
CA ILE A 35 -3.83 -0.46 0.05
C ILE A 35 -4.28 -0.32 -1.40
N TYR A 36 -4.10 0.85 -1.98
CA TYR A 36 -4.44 1.12 -3.38
C TYR A 36 -3.16 1.10 -4.20
N VAL A 37 -3.14 0.31 -5.27
CA VAL A 37 -1.95 0.13 -6.11
C VAL A 37 -2.16 0.85 -7.43
N MET A 38 -1.35 1.87 -7.69
CA MET A 38 -1.35 2.60 -8.94
C MET A 38 -0.15 2.21 -9.80
N THR A 39 -0.37 2.06 -11.10
CA THR A 39 0.71 1.85 -12.08
C THR A 39 1.46 3.15 -12.36
N PRO A 40 2.68 3.10 -12.95
CA PRO A 40 3.38 4.29 -13.43
C PRO A 40 2.57 5.15 -14.42
N ALA A 41 1.63 4.53 -15.16
CA ALA A 41 0.73 5.22 -16.07
C ALA A 41 -0.40 5.99 -15.35
N GLY A 42 -0.48 5.89 -14.01
CA GLY A 42 -1.53 6.47 -13.18
C GLY A 42 -2.76 5.58 -13.00
N VAL A 43 -2.83 4.40 -13.63
CA VAL A 43 -4.03 3.54 -13.54
C VAL A 43 -4.09 2.85 -12.18
N LEU A 44 -5.24 2.88 -11.50
CA LEU A 44 -5.52 2.08 -10.31
C LEU A 44 -5.61 0.60 -10.71
N ALA A 45 -4.56 -0.18 -10.43
CA ALA A 45 -4.47 -1.59 -10.76
C ALA A 45 -5.20 -2.50 -9.78
N ALA A 46 -5.18 -2.16 -8.49
CA ALA A 46 -5.76 -3.00 -7.45
C ALA A 46 -6.12 -2.22 -6.18
N ARG A 47 -7.05 -2.80 -5.41
CA ARG A 47 -7.31 -2.45 -4.01
C ARG A 47 -7.16 -3.70 -3.15
N LEU A 48 -6.26 -3.65 -2.17
CA LEU A 48 -6.02 -4.73 -1.20
C LEU A 48 -6.69 -4.35 0.12
N ALA A 49 -7.79 -5.00 0.46
CA ALA A 49 -8.46 -4.82 1.74
C ALA A 49 -7.81 -5.68 2.83
N LEU A 50 -7.69 -5.13 4.03
CA LEU A 50 -7.28 -5.89 5.21
C LEU A 50 -8.49 -6.54 5.90
N PRO A 51 -8.29 -7.63 6.67
CA PRO A 51 -9.35 -8.21 7.49
C PRO A 51 -10.03 -7.16 8.37
N HIS A 52 -11.34 -7.33 8.58
CA HIS A 52 -12.17 -6.42 9.40
C HIS A 52 -12.13 -4.95 8.97
N ASN A 53 -11.76 -4.66 7.71
CA ASN A 53 -11.58 -3.30 7.21
C ASN A 53 -10.59 -2.48 8.06
N GLU A 54 -9.52 -3.10 8.54
CA GLU A 54 -8.48 -2.37 9.27
C GLU A 54 -7.84 -1.27 8.40
N SER A 55 -7.53 -0.14 9.03
CA SER A 55 -7.02 1.06 8.39
C SER A 55 -5.49 1.02 8.29
N PRO A 56 -4.91 0.79 7.10
CA PRO A 56 -3.46 0.83 6.94
C PRO A 56 -2.96 2.28 7.02
N VAL A 57 -1.83 2.48 7.66
CA VAL A 57 -1.19 3.80 7.82
C VAL A 57 0.24 3.84 7.27
N ASN A 58 0.94 2.71 7.19
CA ASN A 58 2.27 2.69 6.59
C ASN A 58 2.59 1.35 5.92
N LEU A 59 3.50 1.38 4.96
CA LEU A 59 3.86 0.28 4.09
C LEU A 59 5.38 0.16 3.97
N GLY A 60 5.86 -1.06 3.79
CA GLY A 60 7.26 -1.29 3.46
C GLY A 60 7.45 -2.68 2.89
N PHE A 61 8.18 -2.77 1.77
CA PHE A 61 8.60 -4.07 1.27
C PHE A 61 9.75 -4.63 2.13
N GLY A 62 9.75 -5.95 2.28
CA GLY A 62 10.90 -6.68 2.82
C GLY A 62 12.13 -6.60 1.90
N ARG A 63 13.24 -7.17 2.35
CA ARG A 63 14.50 -7.26 1.59
C ARG A 63 14.91 -8.71 1.39
N GLY A 64 15.71 -8.96 0.35
CA GLY A 64 16.29 -10.28 0.09
C GLY A 64 15.20 -11.35 -0.09
N PRO A 65 15.18 -12.43 0.71
CA PRO A 65 14.15 -13.47 0.62
C PRO A 65 12.71 -12.96 0.78
N GLU A 66 12.53 -11.82 1.46
CA GLU A 66 11.22 -11.20 1.71
C GLU A 66 10.94 -10.03 0.75
N ALA A 67 11.71 -9.88 -0.34
CA ALA A 67 11.50 -8.78 -1.29
C ALA A 67 10.09 -8.78 -1.91
N GLY A 68 9.43 -9.94 -1.97
CA GLY A 68 8.05 -10.10 -2.42
C GLY A 68 6.98 -9.84 -1.35
N THR A 69 7.37 -9.49 -0.12
CA THR A 69 6.46 -9.31 1.01
C THR A 69 6.25 -7.83 1.30
N LEU A 70 5.00 -7.38 1.31
CA LEU A 70 4.59 -6.04 1.74
C LEU A 70 4.16 -6.10 3.22
N TYR A 71 4.88 -5.40 4.08
CA TYR A 71 4.50 -5.19 5.48
C TYR A 71 3.59 -3.98 5.59
N VAL A 72 2.55 -4.09 6.42
CA VAL A 72 1.51 -3.07 6.55
C VAL A 72 1.25 -2.81 8.03
N ALA A 73 1.49 -1.59 8.46
CA ALA A 73 1.11 -1.11 9.80
C ALA A 73 -0.32 -0.57 9.76
N THR A 74 -1.13 -0.89 10.77
CA THR A 74 -2.50 -0.41 10.90
C THR A 74 -2.69 0.51 12.11
N VAL A 75 -3.67 1.41 12.02
CA VAL A 75 -4.20 2.15 13.17
C VAL A 75 -5.50 1.49 13.67
N GLY A 76 -5.80 1.66 14.96
CA GLY A 76 -6.95 1.03 15.61
C GLY A 76 -6.52 -0.19 16.41
N ALA A 77 -6.65 -1.40 15.83
CA ALA A 77 -6.30 -2.64 16.51
C ALA A 77 -4.78 -2.84 16.75
N GLY A 78 -3.93 -1.98 16.17
CA GLY A 78 -2.49 -1.94 16.42
C GLY A 78 -1.73 -3.14 15.86
N LYS A 79 -2.16 -3.68 14.71
CA LYS A 79 -1.56 -4.86 14.11
C LYS A 79 -0.56 -4.50 13.02
N VAL A 80 0.30 -5.47 12.72
CA VAL A 80 1.13 -5.47 11.51
C VAL A 80 0.78 -6.69 10.68
N TYR A 81 0.44 -6.46 9.42
CA TYR A 81 0.17 -7.52 8.45
C TYR A 81 1.39 -7.75 7.56
N ARG A 82 1.51 -8.97 7.04
CA ARG A 82 2.37 -9.28 5.91
C ARG A 82 1.49 -9.76 4.75
N LEU A 83 1.69 -9.19 3.57
CA LEU A 83 1.03 -9.62 2.35
C LEU A 83 2.10 -10.13 1.39
N ARG A 84 1.94 -11.36 0.91
CA ARG A 84 2.74 -11.83 -0.23
C ARG A 84 2.21 -11.16 -1.49
N THR A 85 3.11 -10.58 -2.25
CA THR A 85 2.80 -9.93 -3.51
C THR A 85 3.52 -10.65 -4.65
N GLY A 86 3.00 -10.50 -5.87
CA GLY A 86 3.70 -10.96 -7.08
C GLY A 86 4.81 -10.03 -7.55
N LYS A 87 5.13 -8.98 -6.77
CA LYS A 87 6.07 -7.91 -7.14
C LYS A 87 7.16 -7.81 -6.10
N THR A 88 8.34 -7.36 -6.49
CA THR A 88 9.44 -7.13 -5.56
C THR A 88 9.60 -5.65 -5.27
N GLY A 89 9.75 -5.28 -4.00
CA GLY A 89 9.92 -3.90 -3.57
C GLY A 89 11.13 -3.18 -4.15
N SER A 90 10.96 -1.90 -4.43
CA SER A 90 12.04 -0.96 -4.72
C SER A 90 12.50 -0.32 -3.42
N LEU A 91 13.76 -0.55 -3.04
CA LEU A 91 14.34 -0.07 -1.79
C LEU A 91 15.73 0.51 -2.05
N PRO A 92 16.12 1.61 -1.37
CA PRO A 92 17.46 2.14 -1.48
C PRO A 92 18.54 1.10 -1.13
N PRO A 93 19.72 1.20 -1.77
CA PRO A 93 20.91 0.48 -1.33
C PRO A 93 21.15 0.71 0.17
N ARG A 94 21.79 -0.25 0.84
CA ARG A 94 22.24 -0.07 2.22
C ARG A 94 23.50 0.78 2.28
#